data_AF-A0A955UIX5-F1
#
_entry.id   AF-A0A955UIX5-F1
#
_cell.length_a   1.000
_cell.length_b   1.000
_cell.length_c   1.000
_cell.angle_alpha   90.00
_cell.angle_beta   90.00
_cell.angle_gamma   90.00
#
_symmetry.space_group_name_H-M   'P 1'
#
loop_
_entity.id
_entity.type
_entity.pdbx_description
1 polymer ?
#
loop_
_entity_poly.entity_id
_entity_poly.type
_entity_poly.pdbx_seq_one_letter_code
_entity_poly.pdbx_strand_id
1 'polypeptide(L)'
;MLIRFALRDGTIFAVAFALWWLLAARSAGGDFVADFAGWVTGLLLAVCAYLAHEWSHYLGAVAMGSRVSVGTNLASGFLFRFEAEGNSLAQFVVMSLAGFVATALALAVFYTQLPDAWLASRVARGGAVFLAFLGLTLELPLLLYGLAIRGVPRQVAV
;
A
#
# COMPACT_ATOMS: atom_id res chain seq x y z
N MET A 1 14.57 -14.14 -0.11
CA MET A 1 14.28 -12.72 -0.39
C MET A 1 13.12 -12.18 0.45
N LEU A 2 11.99 -12.89 0.57
CA LEU A 2 10.81 -12.43 1.33
C LEU A 2 11.11 -11.90 2.74
N ILE A 3 11.95 -12.60 3.52
CA ILE A 3 12.35 -12.14 4.88
C ILE A 3 13.03 -10.77 4.84
N ARG A 4 13.82 -10.47 3.80
CA ARG A 4 14.49 -9.16 3.67
C ARG A 4 13.50 -8.04 3.39
N PHE A 5 12.47 -8.30 2.59
CA PHE A 5 11.35 -7.37 2.40
C PHE A 5 10.58 -7.17 3.71
N ALA A 6 10.25 -8.25 4.42
CA ALA A 6 9.55 -8.17 5.69
C ALA A 6 10.34 -7.35 6.74
N LEU A 7 11.66 -7.52 6.79
CA LEU A 7 12.53 -6.72 7.67
C LEU A 7 12.59 -5.25 7.24
N ARG A 8 12.76 -4.97 5.94
CA ARG A 8 12.76 -3.60 5.39
C ARG A 8 11.45 -2.89 5.73
N ASP A 9 10.33 -3.50 5.38
CA ASP A 9 9.01 -2.89 5.53
C ASP A 9 8.62 -2.80 7.00
N GLY A 10 8.88 -3.85 7.79
CA GLY A 10 8.70 -3.80 9.24
C GLY A 10 9.51 -2.67 9.90
N THR A 11 10.72 -2.40 9.42
CA THR A 11 11.52 -1.25 9.89
C THR A 11 10.88 0.08 9.51
N ILE A 12 10.38 0.21 8.27
CA ILE A 12 9.65 1.41 7.82
C ILE A 12 8.42 1.65 8.68
N PHE A 13 7.62 0.62 8.95
CA PHE A 13 6.46 0.70 9.85
C PHE A 13 6.87 1.12 11.27
N ALA A 14 7.93 0.52 11.82
CA ALA A 14 8.42 0.85 13.15
C ALA A 14 8.88 2.32 13.25
N VAL A 15 9.61 2.81 12.24
CA VAL A 15 10.02 4.22 12.17
C VAL A 15 8.82 5.13 12.00
N ALA A 16 7.85 4.79 11.15
CA ALA A 16 6.62 5.56 10.97
C ALA A 16 5.86 5.72 12.29
N PHE A 17 5.71 4.63 13.03
CA PHE A 17 5.04 4.63 14.32
C PHE A 17 5.80 5.44 15.37
N ALA A 18 7.13 5.30 15.42
CA ALA A 18 7.97 6.09 16.32
C ALA A 18 7.88 7.59 16.02
N LEU A 19 7.99 8.00 14.75
CA LEU A 19 7.87 9.40 14.34
C LEU A 19 6.46 9.93 14.59
N TRP A 20 5.42 9.11 14.38
CA TRP A 20 4.06 9.50 14.72
C TRP A 20 3.93 9.84 16.20
N TRP A 21 4.41 8.95 17.08
CA TRP A 21 4.35 9.15 18.53
C TRP A 21 5.15 10.36 19.00
N LEU A 22 6.33 10.58 18.40
CA LEU A 22 7.25 11.63 18.84
C LEU A 22 6.97 13.01 18.23
N LEU A 23 6.53 13.06 16.97
CA LEU A 23 6.53 14.28 16.16
C LEU A 23 5.15 14.67 15.60
N ALA A 24 4.18 13.77 15.50
CA ALA A 24 2.90 14.10 14.84
C ALA A 24 2.16 15.25 15.53
N ALA A 25 2.11 15.26 16.86
CA ALA A 25 1.46 16.33 17.61
C ALA A 25 2.16 17.69 17.43
N ARG A 26 3.48 17.72 17.21
CA ARG A 26 4.24 18.94 16.93
C ARG A 26 3.80 19.61 15.63
N SER A 27 3.23 18.85 14.71
CA SER A 27 2.70 19.32 13.42
C SER A 27 1.36 20.06 13.51
N ALA A 28 0.86 20.31 14.73
CA ALA A 28 -0.25 21.25 14.96
C ALA A 28 0.19 22.72 14.99
N GLY A 29 1.49 22.99 15.12
CA GLY A 29 2.04 24.36 15.09
C GLY A 29 2.07 24.95 13.67
N GLY A 30 2.43 26.23 13.57
CA GLY A 30 2.50 26.97 12.30
C GLY A 30 3.90 27.43 11.90
N ASP A 31 4.95 26.81 12.46
CA ASP A 31 6.34 27.12 12.12
C ASP A 31 6.96 26.05 11.22
N PHE A 32 8.15 26.33 10.69
CA PHE A 32 8.85 25.42 9.79
C PHE A 32 9.07 24.02 10.38
N VAL A 33 9.34 23.93 11.69
CA VAL A 33 9.58 22.64 12.36
C VAL A 33 8.28 21.84 12.48
N ALA A 34 7.14 22.48 12.75
CA ALA A 34 5.82 21.85 12.67
C ALA A 34 5.57 21.29 11.28
N ASP A 35 5.80 22.10 10.25
CA ASP A 35 5.53 21.71 8.87
C ASP A 35 6.42 20.54 8.45
N PHE A 36 7.72 20.62 8.74
CA PHE A 36 8.67 19.56 8.46
C PHE A 36 8.29 18.25 9.16
N ALA A 37 7.95 18.31 10.45
CA ALA A 37 7.47 17.16 11.21
C ALA A 37 6.19 16.56 10.59
N GLY A 38 5.26 17.42 10.17
CA GLY A 38 4.00 17.02 9.52
C GLY A 38 4.23 16.29 8.21
N TRP A 39 5.04 16.87 7.32
CA TRP A 39 5.35 16.26 6.03
C TRP A 39 6.07 14.93 6.16
N VAL A 40 7.17 14.88 6.92
CA VAL A 40 7.96 13.65 7.08
C VAL A 40 7.12 12.53 7.67
N THR A 41 6.39 12.81 8.75
CA THR A 41 5.57 11.80 9.44
C THR A 41 4.40 11.35 8.57
N GLY A 42 3.69 12.30 7.96
CA GLY A 42 2.53 12.00 7.12
C GLY A 42 2.88 11.23 5.85
N LEU A 43 3.98 11.59 5.18
CA LEU A 43 4.47 10.86 4.01
C LEU A 43 4.89 9.43 4.38
N LEU A 44 5.54 9.26 5.54
CA LEU A 44 5.95 7.93 5.97
C LEU A 44 4.74 7.03 6.30
N LEU A 45 3.67 7.58 6.87
CA LEU A 45 2.39 6.88 7.02
C LEU A 45 1.74 6.54 5.68
N ALA A 46 1.80 7.43 4.69
CA ALA A 46 1.32 7.13 3.34
C ALA A 46 2.13 5.99 2.69
N VAL A 47 3.45 5.96 2.88
CA VAL A 47 4.30 4.84 2.46
C VAL A 47 3.90 3.54 3.16
N CYS A 48 3.59 3.57 4.46
CA CYS A 48 3.08 2.41 5.18
C CYS A 48 1.75 1.90 4.59
N ALA A 49 0.83 2.79 4.20
CA ALA A 49 -0.42 2.40 3.53
C ALA A 49 -0.14 1.73 2.18
N TYR A 50 0.80 2.26 1.39
CA TYR A 50 1.26 1.64 0.14
C TYR A 50 1.86 0.25 0.37
N LEU A 51 2.76 0.10 1.33
CA LEU A 51 3.36 -1.20 1.64
C LEU A 51 2.31 -2.21 2.12
N ALA A 52 1.35 -1.78 2.95
CA ALA A 52 0.23 -2.64 3.36
C ALA A 52 -0.57 -3.14 2.14
N HIS A 53 -0.83 -2.27 1.17
CA HIS A 53 -1.49 -2.62 -0.09
C HIS A 53 -0.73 -3.69 -0.88
N GLU A 54 0.58 -3.50 -1.10
CA GLU A 54 1.46 -4.46 -1.78
C GLU A 54 1.52 -5.82 -1.05
N TRP A 55 1.67 -5.79 0.27
CA TRP A 55 1.66 -7.01 1.09
C TRP A 55 0.32 -7.73 1.02
N SER A 56 -0.80 -7.00 0.96
CA SER A 56 -2.12 -7.61 0.83
C SER A 56 -2.32 -8.29 -0.51
N HIS A 57 -1.82 -7.73 -1.62
CA HIS A 57 -1.78 -8.46 -2.90
C HIS A 57 -1.03 -9.78 -2.78
N TYR A 58 0.17 -9.75 -2.19
CA TYR A 58 0.99 -10.96 -1.99
C TYR A 58 0.27 -12.00 -1.12
N LEU A 59 -0.29 -11.58 0.01
CA LEU A 59 -1.01 -12.46 0.92
C LEU A 59 -2.27 -13.05 0.26
N GLY A 60 -3.01 -12.25 -0.51
CA GLY A 60 -4.15 -12.73 -1.29
C GLY A 60 -3.75 -13.78 -2.34
N ALA A 61 -2.63 -13.55 -3.02
CA ALA A 61 -2.09 -14.51 -3.98
C ALA A 61 -1.67 -15.83 -3.31
N VAL A 62 -0.92 -15.75 -2.21
CA VAL A 62 -0.44 -16.93 -1.46
C VAL A 62 -1.59 -17.71 -0.83
N ALA A 63 -2.60 -17.03 -0.28
CA ALA A 63 -3.79 -17.67 0.30
C ALA A 63 -4.55 -18.51 -0.73
N MET A 64 -4.49 -18.13 -2.01
CA MET A 64 -5.10 -18.86 -3.12
C MET A 64 -4.14 -19.86 -3.80
N GLY A 65 -2.94 -20.07 -3.25
CA GLY A 65 -1.94 -20.98 -3.83
C GLY A 65 -1.43 -20.53 -5.20
N SER A 66 -1.39 -19.22 -5.45
CA SER A 66 -0.99 -18.67 -6.74
C SER A 66 0.50 -18.81 -6.98
N ARG A 67 0.91 -18.93 -8.24
CA ARG A 67 2.31 -18.86 -8.67
C ARG A 67 2.78 -17.40 -8.65
N VAL A 68 3.76 -17.13 -7.79
CA VAL A 68 4.31 -15.79 -7.59
C VAL A 68 5.83 -15.86 -7.52
N SER A 69 6.50 -14.84 -8.04
CA SER A 69 7.94 -14.69 -7.93
C SER A 69 8.27 -13.47 -7.06
N VAL A 70 9.00 -13.68 -5.97
CA VAL A 70 9.40 -12.59 -5.07
C VAL A 70 10.51 -11.77 -5.74
N GLY A 71 10.43 -10.45 -5.63
CA GLY A 71 11.44 -9.55 -6.17
C GLY A 71 12.84 -9.85 -5.63
N THR A 72 13.86 -9.51 -6.42
CA THR A 72 15.28 -9.60 -5.99
C THR A 72 15.87 -8.25 -5.62
N ASN A 73 15.21 -7.16 -6.02
CA ASN A 73 15.64 -5.78 -5.76
C ASN A 73 14.84 -5.16 -4.61
N LEU A 74 15.50 -4.90 -3.49
CA LEU A 74 14.88 -4.25 -2.31
C LEU A 74 14.58 -2.76 -2.51
N ALA A 75 15.06 -2.14 -3.58
CA ALA A 75 14.67 -0.78 -3.96
C ALA A 75 13.39 -0.74 -4.81
N SER A 76 12.87 -1.91 -5.25
CA SER A 76 11.59 -2.00 -5.92
C SER A 76 10.45 -1.69 -4.96
N GLY A 77 9.47 -0.91 -5.43
CA GLY A 77 8.18 -0.74 -4.75
C GLY A 77 7.38 -2.04 -4.73
N PHE A 78 7.40 -2.77 -5.85
CA PHE A 78 6.72 -4.05 -5.99
C PHE A 78 7.46 -5.17 -5.24
N LEU A 79 6.71 -5.87 -4.39
CA LEU A 79 7.18 -6.96 -3.52
C LEU A 79 7.37 -8.28 -4.29
N PHE A 80 6.46 -8.56 -5.22
CA PHE A 80 6.42 -9.79 -6.00
C PHE A 80 5.93 -9.49 -7.41
N ARG A 81 6.01 -10.48 -8.29
CA ARG A 81 5.35 -10.47 -9.59
C ARG A 81 4.37 -11.64 -9.64
N PHE A 82 3.13 -11.34 -10.00
CA PHE A 82 2.12 -12.36 -10.28
C PHE A 82 2.36 -13.01 -11.65
N GLU A 83 2.43 -14.34 -11.71
CA GLU A 83 2.62 -15.05 -12.98
C GLU A 83 1.26 -15.18 -13.69
N ALA A 84 1.09 -14.52 -14.84
CA ALA A 84 -0.16 -14.64 -15.59
C ALA A 84 -0.38 -16.08 -16.12
N GLU A 85 0.71 -16.78 -16.42
CA GLU A 85 0.69 -18.18 -16.84
C GLU A 85 0.65 -19.13 -15.64
N GLY A 86 -0.32 -20.04 -15.63
CA GLY A 86 -0.47 -21.04 -14.57
C GLY A 86 -1.26 -20.55 -13.35
N ASN A 87 -1.77 -19.31 -13.36
CA ASN A 87 -2.77 -18.84 -12.42
C ASN A 87 -4.15 -18.74 -13.09
N SER A 88 -5.18 -18.96 -12.28
CA SER A 88 -6.59 -18.85 -12.65
C SER A 88 -7.12 -17.43 -12.49
N LEU A 89 -8.26 -17.16 -13.12
CA LEU A 89 -8.99 -15.89 -12.93
C LEU A 89 -9.34 -15.66 -11.45
N ALA A 90 -9.78 -16.69 -10.73
CA ALA A 90 -10.14 -16.56 -9.32
C ALA A 90 -8.94 -16.13 -8.46
N GLN A 91 -7.76 -16.70 -8.71
CA GLN A 91 -6.51 -16.30 -8.05
C GLN A 91 -6.15 -14.84 -8.35
N PHE A 92 -6.27 -14.42 -9.60
CA PHE A 92 -6.04 -13.03 -9.99
C PHE A 92 -7.04 -12.07 -9.30
N VAL A 93 -8.34 -12.38 -9.32
CA VAL A 93 -9.37 -11.54 -8.69
C VAL A 93 -9.14 -11.40 -7.19
N VAL A 94 -8.87 -12.50 -6.48
CA VAL A 94 -8.63 -12.45 -5.02
C VAL A 94 -7.37 -11.66 -4.70
N MET A 95 -6.29 -11.87 -5.45
CA MET A 95 -5.07 -11.06 -5.31
C MET A 95 -5.39 -9.58 -5.53
N SER A 96 -6.04 -9.20 -6.63
CA SER A 96 -6.36 -7.79 -6.93
C SER A 96 -7.24 -7.16 -5.85
N LEU A 97 -8.30 -7.85 -5.43
CA LEU A 97 -9.22 -7.36 -4.41
C LEU A 97 -8.54 -7.19 -3.04
N ALA A 98 -7.54 -7.99 -2.70
CA ALA A 98 -6.83 -7.86 -1.44
C ALA A 98 -6.12 -6.49 -1.29
N GLY A 99 -5.50 -5.98 -2.36
CA GLY A 99 -4.92 -4.64 -2.36
C GLY A 99 -5.96 -3.53 -2.20
N PHE A 100 -7.12 -3.64 -2.89
CA PHE A 100 -8.23 -2.71 -2.71
C PHE A 100 -8.77 -2.70 -1.27
N VAL A 101 -8.90 -3.87 -0.65
CA VAL A 101 -9.34 -3.99 0.74
C VAL A 101 -8.35 -3.30 1.68
N ALA A 102 -7.06 -3.51 1.51
CA ALA A 102 -6.04 -2.85 2.32
C ALA A 102 -6.06 -1.33 2.18
N THR A 103 -6.20 -0.81 0.96
CA THR A 103 -6.31 0.63 0.70
C THR A 103 -7.58 1.21 1.33
N ALA A 104 -8.71 0.51 1.23
CA ALA A 104 -9.96 0.92 1.85
C ALA A 104 -9.85 0.95 3.39
N LEU A 105 -9.21 -0.06 3.98
CA LEU A 105 -8.93 -0.09 5.42
C LEU A 105 -7.99 1.04 5.85
N ALA A 106 -6.95 1.34 5.07
CA ALA A 106 -6.04 2.46 5.34
C ALA A 106 -6.78 3.79 5.34
N LEU A 107 -7.66 4.03 4.34
CA LEU A 107 -8.53 5.21 4.31
C LEU A 107 -9.44 5.26 5.55
N ALA A 108 -10.12 4.16 5.88
CA ALA A 108 -11.01 4.11 7.04
C ALA A 108 -10.26 4.44 8.33
N VAL A 109 -9.09 3.85 8.56
CA VAL A 109 -8.25 4.13 9.72
C VAL A 109 -7.78 5.59 9.71
N PHE A 110 -7.29 6.10 8.58
CA PHE A 110 -6.73 7.45 8.51
C PHE A 110 -7.77 8.55 8.74
N TYR A 111 -9.01 8.33 8.29
CA TYR A 111 -10.09 9.28 8.48
C TYR A 111 -10.80 9.15 9.83
N THR A 112 -10.76 7.98 10.48
CA THR A 112 -11.43 7.78 11.78
C THR A 112 -10.51 7.92 12.99
N GLN A 113 -9.22 7.63 12.84
CA GLN A 113 -8.29 7.55 13.99
C GLN A 113 -7.29 8.70 14.06
N LEU A 114 -6.93 9.33 12.94
CA LEU A 114 -5.92 10.40 12.95
C LEU A 114 -6.55 11.75 13.34
N PRO A 115 -5.90 12.59 14.17
CA PRO A 115 -6.46 13.89 14.55
C PRO A 115 -6.44 14.91 13.40
N ASP A 116 -7.57 15.58 13.15
CA ASP A 116 -7.70 16.55 12.03
C ASP A 116 -6.77 17.76 12.14
N ALA A 117 -6.46 18.17 13.38
CA ALA A 117 -5.65 19.35 13.64
C ALA A 117 -4.18 19.22 13.18
N TRP A 118 -3.69 18.00 12.96
CA TRP A 118 -2.28 17.77 12.68
C TRP A 118 -2.01 17.80 11.17
N LEU A 119 -0.95 18.51 10.74
CA LEU A 119 -0.52 18.44 9.34
C LEU A 119 -0.16 17.00 8.94
N ALA A 120 0.48 16.22 9.82
CA ALA A 120 0.81 14.83 9.57
C ALA A 120 -0.41 13.99 9.13
N SER A 121 -1.55 14.16 9.81
CA SER A 121 -2.80 13.46 9.45
C SER A 121 -3.30 13.82 8.06
N ARG A 122 -3.27 15.12 7.72
CA ARG A 122 -3.74 15.63 6.42
C ARG A 122 -2.86 15.13 5.28
N VAL A 123 -1.54 15.12 5.47
CA VAL A 123 -0.58 14.57 4.50
C VAL A 123 -0.79 13.06 4.33
N ALA A 124 -0.92 12.30 5.43
CA ALA A 124 -1.17 10.85 5.37
C ALA A 124 -2.47 10.52 4.63
N ARG A 125 -3.56 11.24 4.91
CA ARG A 125 -4.83 11.09 4.19
C ARG A 125 -4.72 11.43 2.72
N GLY A 126 -4.03 12.52 2.37
CA GLY A 126 -3.75 12.88 0.98
C GLY A 126 -3.02 11.76 0.23
N GLY A 127 -2.01 11.17 0.88
CA GLY A 127 -1.30 10.01 0.34
C GLY A 127 -2.18 8.77 0.18
N ALA A 128 -3.04 8.45 1.15
CA ALA A 128 -3.97 7.32 1.06
C ALA A 128 -5.03 7.51 -0.03
N VAL A 129 -5.55 8.74 -0.20
CA VAL A 129 -6.48 9.08 -1.29
C VAL A 129 -5.77 8.99 -2.64
N PHE A 130 -4.52 9.45 -2.73
CA PHE A 130 -3.73 9.31 -3.94
C PHE A 130 -3.45 7.83 -4.29
N LEU A 131 -3.15 7.00 -3.28
CA LEU A 131 -3.02 5.54 -3.47
C LEU A 131 -4.32 4.91 -3.97
N ALA A 132 -5.47 5.28 -3.40
CA ALA A 132 -6.77 4.82 -3.88
C ALA A 132 -7.04 5.27 -5.33
N PHE A 133 -6.69 6.51 -5.68
CA PHE A 133 -6.76 7.00 -7.04
C PHE A 133 -5.89 6.16 -7.99
N LEU A 134 -4.65 5.84 -7.63
CA LEU A 134 -3.78 4.97 -8.41
C LEU A 134 -4.39 3.57 -8.60
N GLY A 135 -4.88 2.94 -7.53
CA GLY A 135 -5.54 1.63 -7.64
C GLY A 135 -6.78 1.66 -8.55
N LEU A 136 -7.60 2.71 -8.45
CA LEU A 136 -8.78 2.88 -9.30
C LEU A 136 -8.44 3.19 -10.77
N THR A 137 -7.31 3.83 -11.05
CA THR A 137 -6.93 4.24 -12.41
C THR A 137 -6.01 3.25 -13.10
N LEU A 138 -5.19 2.51 -12.37
CA LEU A 138 -4.20 1.59 -12.92
C LEU A 138 -4.62 0.14 -12.77
N GLU A 139 -5.10 -0.27 -11.59
CA GLU A 139 -5.40 -1.68 -11.30
C GLU A 139 -6.84 -2.08 -11.62
N LEU A 140 -7.82 -1.22 -11.31
CA LEU A 140 -9.23 -1.53 -11.53
C LEU A 140 -9.52 -1.81 -13.02
N PRO A 141 -8.98 -1.05 -13.99
CA PRO A 141 -9.15 -1.40 -15.40
C PRO A 141 -8.59 -2.77 -15.76
N LEU A 142 -7.46 -3.18 -15.19
CA LEU A 142 -6.88 -4.51 -15.41
C LEU A 142 -7.75 -5.61 -14.82
N LEU A 143 -8.31 -5.39 -13.61
CA LEU A 143 -9.24 -6.31 -12.97
C LEU A 143 -10.51 -6.48 -13.83
N LEU A 144 -11.12 -5.37 -14.24
CA LEU A 144 -12.32 -5.38 -15.09
C LEU A 144 -12.05 -6.02 -16.45
N TYR A 145 -10.89 -5.74 -17.05
CA TYR A 145 -10.48 -6.37 -18.30
C TYR A 145 -10.33 -7.89 -18.13
N GLY A 146 -9.66 -8.35 -17.07
CA GLY A 146 -9.52 -9.78 -16.76
C GLY A 146 -10.87 -10.48 -16.57
N LEU A 147 -11.81 -9.84 -15.88
CA LEU A 147 -13.19 -10.31 -15.75
C LEU A 147 -13.92 -10.38 -17.11
N ALA A 148 -13.76 -9.37 -17.95
CA ALA A 148 -14.38 -9.31 -19.27
C ALA A 148 -13.88 -10.42 -20.21
N ILE A 149 -12.57 -10.67 -20.22
CA ILE A 149 -11.98 -11.75 -21.04
C ILE A 149 -12.04 -13.13 -20.37
N ARG A 150 -12.55 -13.20 -19.15
CA ARG A 150 -12.58 -14.41 -18.30
C ARG A 150 -11.21 -15.09 -18.16
N GLY A 151 -10.16 -14.29 -18.02
CA GLY A 151 -8.77 -14.76 -18.00
C GLY A 151 -7.83 -13.77 -17.33
N VAL A 152 -6.61 -14.21 -17.04
CA VAL A 152 -5.59 -13.35 -16.42
C VAL A 152 -4.95 -12.47 -17.50
N PRO A 153 -4.97 -11.13 -17.38
CA PRO A 153 -4.32 -10.26 -18.36
C PRO A 153 -2.82 -10.56 -18.47
N ARG A 154 -2.24 -10.61 -19.68
CA ARG A 154 -0.79 -10.88 -19.82
C ARG A 154 0.12 -9.78 -19.26
N GLN A 155 -0.44 -8.60 -19.02
CA GLN A 155 0.26 -7.41 -18.56
C GLN A 155 0.15 -7.20 -17.04
N VAL A 156 -0.20 -8.23 -16.23
CA VAL A 156 -0.22 -8.06 -14.77
C VAL A 156 1.22 -7.87 -14.26
N ALA A 157 1.65 -6.61 -14.19
CA ALA A 157 2.70 -6.18 -13.29
C ALA A 157 1.99 -5.46 -12.14
N VAL A 158 1.44 -6.27 -11.23
CA VAL A 158 1.38 -5.90 -9.83
C VAL A 158 2.64 -6.51 -9.22
#